data_AF-V7I6W5-F1
#
_entry.id   AF-V7I6W5-F1
#
_cell.length_a   1.000
_cell.length_b   1.000
_cell.length_c   1.000
_cell.angle_alpha   90.00
_cell.angle_beta   90.00
_cell.angle_gamma   90.00
#
_symmetry.space_group_name_H-M   'P 1'
#
loop_
_entity.id
_entity.type
_entity.pdbx_description
1 polymer ?
#
loop_
_entity_poly.entity_id
_entity_poly.type
_entity_poly.pdbx_seq_one_letter_code
_entity_poly.pdbx_strand_id
1 'polypeptide(L)'
;MGLFDKLNGPLIYKDSDDAKNQLEVLNGLHDKASGETNRLIAQDMRLLEYGIKGEENVLFELMNSFMPMLVLRDLHLQYEGLSAQIDFLVVTRKLTFLIECKNMFGDIEVNSAGDFIRTLEFDGKKKKEGIYSPITQNKRHLELLKAIRRDSISNAIIRLAFERFFDDNYKSIIVMANPRTVLDVSKADKGIRDQIIRNDQLVAYIKEMTVKSKNEASSDKIMYEQAERFANLHKPLYRDYTSKYLIGTGHESTRVPETIKKPDESQLFNDLKEYRLVKSREEGVKAYFIFNNSQLDELILRMPDSLESLKEVSGFGEVKAGKYGSDILAILSRNRS
;
A
#
# COMPACT_ATOMS: atom_id res chain seq x y z
N MET A 1 17.77 -29.08 5.08
CA MET A 1 16.40 -29.63 5.13
C MET A 1 16.30 -30.46 6.38
N GLY A 2 15.34 -30.13 7.25
CA GLY A 2 15.14 -30.88 8.50
C GLY A 2 14.51 -32.23 8.19
N LEU A 3 14.80 -33.24 9.02
CA LEU A 3 14.20 -34.59 8.90
C LEU A 3 12.66 -34.63 8.96
N PHE A 4 11.99 -33.49 9.22
CA PHE A 4 10.55 -33.39 9.47
C PHE A 4 9.83 -32.37 8.57
N ASP A 5 10.48 -31.84 7.53
CA ASP A 5 9.84 -30.92 6.59
C ASP A 5 8.79 -31.69 5.75
N LYS A 6 7.52 -31.27 5.82
CA LYS A 6 6.35 -31.87 5.16
C LYS A 6 5.68 -30.96 4.11
N LEU A 7 5.96 -29.65 4.14
CA LEU A 7 5.43 -28.69 3.19
C LEU A 7 6.04 -28.97 1.81
N ASN A 8 5.20 -29.48 0.91
CA ASN A 8 5.55 -29.91 -0.43
C ASN A 8 4.97 -29.01 -1.52
N GLY A 9 4.14 -28.03 -1.16
CA GLY A 9 3.50 -27.10 -2.08
C GLY A 9 3.09 -25.80 -1.39
N PRO A 10 2.42 -24.91 -2.14
CA PRO A 10 1.95 -23.64 -1.60
C PRO A 10 0.77 -23.87 -0.66
N LEU A 11 0.72 -23.11 0.42
CA LEU A 11 -0.37 -23.13 1.39
C LEU A 11 -0.78 -21.69 1.72
N ILE A 12 -2.08 -21.41 1.67
CA ILE A 12 -2.63 -20.16 2.19
C ILE A 12 -2.62 -20.27 3.71
N TYR A 13 -1.77 -19.48 4.37
CA TYR A 13 -1.66 -19.44 5.82
C TYR A 13 -2.65 -18.45 6.44
N LYS A 14 -2.83 -17.30 5.78
CA LYS A 14 -3.86 -16.31 6.12
C LYS A 14 -4.52 -15.83 4.83
N ASP A 15 -5.85 -15.88 4.80
CA ASP A 15 -6.65 -15.30 3.73
C ASP A 15 -7.38 -14.02 4.18
N SER A 16 -8.08 -13.37 3.26
CA SER A 16 -9.00 -12.26 3.54
C SER A 16 -10.14 -12.27 2.53
N ASP A 17 -11.35 -12.09 3.02
CA ASP A 17 -12.55 -11.86 2.22
C ASP A 17 -13.00 -10.39 2.27
N ASP A 18 -12.20 -9.48 2.84
CA ASP A 18 -12.61 -8.09 3.10
C ASP A 18 -13.11 -7.37 1.83
N ALA A 19 -12.41 -7.52 0.71
CA ALA A 19 -12.83 -6.95 -0.57
C ALA A 19 -14.13 -7.58 -1.11
N LYS A 20 -14.34 -8.89 -0.91
CA LYS A 20 -15.55 -9.59 -1.32
C LYS A 20 -16.75 -9.17 -0.46
N ASN A 21 -16.55 -9.12 0.86
CA ASN A 21 -17.53 -8.62 1.82
C ASN A 21 -17.93 -7.17 1.49
N GLN A 22 -16.95 -6.32 1.15
CA GLN A 22 -17.23 -4.95 0.70
C GLN A 22 -18.07 -4.93 -0.58
N LEU A 23 -17.78 -5.80 -1.55
CA LEU A 23 -18.56 -5.90 -2.79
C LEU A 23 -20.01 -6.32 -2.51
N GLU A 24 -20.24 -7.25 -1.59
CA GLU A 24 -21.60 -7.64 -1.14
C GLU A 24 -22.36 -6.46 -0.53
N VAL A 25 -21.70 -5.66 0.32
CA VAL A 25 -22.30 -4.45 0.90
C VAL A 25 -22.66 -3.44 -0.20
N LEU A 26 -21.77 -3.21 -1.16
CA LEU A 26 -22.03 -2.29 -2.28
C LEU A 26 -23.17 -2.78 -3.17
N ASN A 27 -23.30 -4.09 -3.43
CA ASN A 27 -24.45 -4.67 -4.13
C ASN A 27 -25.77 -4.31 -3.41
N GLY A 28 -25.82 -4.53 -2.09
CA GLY A 28 -27.01 -4.20 -1.31
C GLY A 28 -27.37 -2.70 -1.28
N LEU A 29 -26.39 -1.81 -1.42
CA LEU A 29 -26.62 -0.37 -1.59
C LEU A 29 -27.05 -0.02 -3.02
N HIS A 30 -26.43 -0.63 -4.02
CA HIS A 30 -26.73 -0.42 -5.43
C HIS A 30 -28.20 -0.73 -5.72
N ASP A 31 -28.72 -1.83 -5.17
CA ASP A 31 -30.13 -2.26 -5.34
C ASP A 31 -31.15 -1.27 -4.77
N LYS A 32 -30.73 -0.45 -3.79
CA LYS A 32 -31.59 0.54 -3.11
C LYS A 32 -31.36 1.96 -3.62
N ALA A 33 -30.22 2.23 -4.24
CA ALA A 33 -29.84 3.55 -4.73
C ALA A 33 -30.47 3.83 -6.10
N SER A 34 -30.69 5.10 -6.41
CA SER A 34 -31.15 5.55 -7.73
C SER A 34 -30.34 6.75 -8.21
N GLY A 35 -30.47 7.09 -9.51
CA GLY A 35 -29.82 8.24 -10.10
C GLY A 35 -28.29 8.20 -10.03
N GLU A 36 -27.68 9.31 -9.63
CA GLU A 36 -26.22 9.47 -9.61
C GLU A 36 -25.53 8.56 -8.58
N THR A 37 -26.14 8.39 -7.40
CA THR A 37 -25.60 7.53 -6.35
C THR A 37 -25.46 6.09 -6.83
N ASN A 38 -26.46 5.57 -7.55
CA ASN A 38 -26.40 4.23 -8.15
C ASN A 38 -25.23 4.11 -9.15
N ARG A 39 -25.03 5.12 -10.01
CA ARG A 39 -23.90 5.16 -10.96
C ARG A 39 -22.54 5.17 -10.27
N LEU A 40 -22.38 5.95 -9.20
CA LEU A 40 -21.13 6.02 -8.42
C LEU A 40 -20.84 4.68 -7.73
N ILE A 41 -21.85 4.06 -7.11
CA ILE A 41 -21.72 2.72 -6.52
C ILE A 41 -21.30 1.71 -7.60
N ALA A 42 -21.95 1.70 -8.76
CA ALA A 42 -21.59 0.79 -9.86
C ALA A 42 -20.17 1.03 -10.40
N GLN A 43 -19.66 2.26 -10.37
CA GLN A 43 -18.27 2.56 -10.73
C GLN A 43 -17.30 1.99 -9.69
N ASP A 44 -17.57 2.21 -8.40
CA ASP A 44 -16.72 1.73 -7.31
C ASP A 44 -16.73 0.20 -7.21
N MET A 45 -17.88 -0.45 -7.43
CA MET A 45 -17.98 -1.90 -7.55
C MET A 45 -17.09 -2.44 -8.67
N ARG A 46 -17.14 -1.84 -9.87
CA ARG A 46 -16.27 -2.25 -10.99
C ARG A 46 -14.79 -2.12 -10.64
N LEU A 47 -14.38 -1.01 -10.00
CA LEU A 47 -13.00 -0.82 -9.56
C LEU A 47 -12.57 -1.88 -8.54
N LEU A 48 -13.45 -2.22 -7.59
CA LEU A 48 -13.22 -3.24 -6.59
C LEU A 48 -13.12 -4.65 -7.20
N GLU A 49 -14.05 -5.01 -8.08
CA GLU A 49 -14.03 -6.27 -8.85
C GLU A 49 -12.74 -6.41 -9.67
N TYR A 50 -12.28 -5.32 -10.28
CA TYR A 50 -10.98 -5.32 -10.96
C TYR A 50 -9.83 -5.57 -9.98
N GLY A 51 -9.84 -4.95 -8.79
CA GLY A 51 -8.84 -5.24 -7.76
C GLY A 51 -8.82 -6.73 -7.37
N ILE A 52 -10.00 -7.26 -6.99
CA ILE A 52 -10.20 -8.66 -6.60
C ILE A 52 -9.69 -9.61 -7.67
N LYS A 53 -10.08 -9.40 -8.93
CA LYS A 53 -9.64 -10.23 -10.05
C LYS A 53 -8.12 -10.23 -10.22
N GLY A 54 -7.48 -9.09 -10.00
CA GLY A 54 -6.02 -8.99 -10.03
C GLY A 54 -5.37 -9.86 -8.96
N GLU A 55 -5.84 -9.74 -7.71
CA GLU A 55 -5.36 -10.56 -6.61
C GLU A 55 -5.61 -12.05 -6.84
N GLU A 56 -6.79 -12.42 -7.35
CA GLU A 56 -7.12 -13.82 -7.67
C GLU A 56 -6.18 -14.40 -8.74
N ASN A 57 -5.80 -13.61 -9.75
CA ASN A 57 -4.80 -14.03 -10.75
C ASN A 57 -3.42 -14.27 -10.12
N VAL A 58 -2.98 -13.41 -9.19
CA VAL A 58 -1.71 -13.59 -8.48
C VAL A 58 -1.75 -14.82 -7.59
N LEU A 59 -2.84 -14.99 -6.82
CA LEU A 59 -3.04 -16.13 -5.95
C LEU A 59 -3.07 -17.43 -6.76
N PHE A 60 -3.74 -17.44 -7.92
CA PHE A 60 -3.77 -18.58 -8.81
C PHE A 60 -2.35 -19.02 -9.22
N GLU A 61 -1.48 -18.10 -9.63
CA GLU A 61 -0.09 -18.43 -9.97
C GLU A 61 0.68 -18.98 -8.77
N LEU A 62 0.54 -18.36 -7.60
CA LEU A 62 1.21 -18.82 -6.37
C LEU A 62 0.77 -20.23 -5.98
N MET A 63 -0.54 -20.51 -6.04
CA MET A 63 -1.10 -21.81 -5.65
C MET A 63 -0.82 -22.92 -6.67
N ASN A 64 -0.54 -22.56 -7.94
CA ASN A 64 -0.12 -23.50 -8.98
C ASN A 64 1.41 -23.57 -9.16
N SER A 65 2.18 -23.02 -8.22
CA SER A 65 3.65 -22.98 -8.32
C SER A 65 4.35 -24.33 -8.10
N PHE A 66 3.67 -25.25 -7.39
CA PHE A 66 4.22 -26.49 -6.84
C PHE A 66 5.46 -26.28 -5.95
N MET A 67 5.56 -25.10 -5.33
CA MET A 67 6.68 -24.75 -4.46
C MET A 67 6.24 -24.67 -3.00
N PRO A 68 7.04 -25.19 -2.06
CA PRO A 68 6.82 -24.98 -0.63
C PRO A 68 6.88 -23.50 -0.27
N MET A 69 5.72 -22.93 0.04
CA MET A 69 5.58 -21.55 0.50
C MET A 69 4.33 -21.37 1.35
N LEU A 70 4.36 -20.38 2.23
CA LEU A 70 3.21 -19.91 2.99
C LEU A 70 2.79 -18.55 2.44
N VAL A 71 1.52 -18.43 2.04
CA VAL A 71 0.95 -17.21 1.47
C VAL A 71 0.06 -16.56 2.52
N LEU A 72 0.32 -15.28 2.80
CA LEU A 72 -0.53 -14.44 3.63
C LEU A 72 -1.09 -13.31 2.78
N ARG A 73 -2.41 -13.12 2.84
CA ARG A 73 -3.10 -12.07 2.09
C ARG A 73 -3.61 -10.94 2.97
N ASP A 74 -3.62 -9.76 2.38
CA ASP A 74 -4.29 -8.57 2.88
C ASP A 74 -3.87 -8.23 4.33
N LEU A 75 -2.55 -8.09 4.51
CA LEU A 75 -1.97 -7.75 5.81
C LEU A 75 -2.01 -6.24 6.01
N HIS A 76 -2.86 -5.82 6.93
CA HIS A 76 -2.95 -4.44 7.40
C HIS A 76 -2.01 -4.25 8.60
N LEU A 77 -0.95 -3.47 8.39
CA LEU A 77 0.06 -3.16 9.40
C LEU A 77 -0.10 -1.72 9.86
N GLN A 78 0.09 -1.47 11.16
CA GLN A 78 0.11 -0.11 11.71
C GLN A 78 1.23 0.04 12.74
N TYR A 79 2.00 1.11 12.62
CA TYR A 79 3.12 1.42 13.51
C TYR A 79 3.45 2.91 13.46
N GLU A 80 3.55 3.55 14.63
CA GLU A 80 3.85 4.98 14.80
C GLU A 80 3.00 5.93 13.93
N GLY A 81 1.69 5.66 13.83
CA GLY A 81 0.77 6.46 13.02
C GLY A 81 0.91 6.26 11.50
N LEU A 82 1.78 5.36 11.07
CA LEU A 82 1.88 4.90 9.68
C LEU A 82 1.08 3.60 9.52
N SER A 83 0.54 3.41 8.32
CA SER A 83 -0.15 2.18 7.94
C SER A 83 0.36 1.66 6.60
N ALA A 84 0.37 0.33 6.44
CA ALA A 84 0.59 -0.33 5.16
C ALA A 84 -0.44 -1.44 4.97
N GLN A 85 -0.87 -1.62 3.73
CA GLN A 85 -1.63 -2.79 3.30
C GLN A 85 -0.73 -3.58 2.36
N ILE A 86 -0.48 -4.84 2.69
CA ILE A 86 0.34 -5.74 1.87
C ILE A 86 -0.58 -6.78 1.27
N ASP A 87 -0.73 -6.73 -0.07
CA ASP A 87 -1.63 -7.63 -0.80
C ASP A 87 -1.22 -9.09 -0.59
N PHE A 88 0.08 -9.39 -0.76
CA PHE A 88 0.63 -10.71 -0.46
C PHE A 88 1.99 -10.63 0.24
N LEU A 89 2.12 -11.40 1.31
CA LEU A 89 3.39 -11.74 1.91
C LEU A 89 3.61 -13.25 1.75
N VAL A 90 4.66 -13.62 1.02
CA VAL A 90 4.96 -15.01 0.68
C VAL A 90 6.25 -15.45 1.36
N VAL A 91 6.15 -16.39 2.29
CA VAL A 91 7.30 -16.97 2.99
C VAL A 91 7.73 -18.23 2.25
N THR A 92 8.95 -18.24 1.72
CA THR A 92 9.59 -19.43 1.15
C THR A 92 10.68 -19.93 2.10
N ARG A 93 11.33 -21.06 1.77
CA ARG A 93 12.44 -21.58 2.58
C ARG A 93 13.63 -20.62 2.71
N LYS A 94 13.88 -19.73 1.75
CA LYS A 94 15.08 -18.87 1.78
C LYS A 94 14.78 -17.37 1.84
N LEU A 95 13.63 -16.96 1.32
CA LEU A 95 13.28 -15.56 1.10
C LEU A 95 11.81 -15.32 1.49
N THR A 96 11.52 -14.12 1.97
CA THR A 96 10.17 -13.59 2.12
C THR A 96 9.92 -12.55 1.03
N PHE A 97 8.80 -12.67 0.32
CA PHE A 97 8.43 -11.74 -0.74
C PHE A 97 7.25 -10.89 -0.30
N LEU A 98 7.34 -9.57 -0.52
CA LEU A 98 6.24 -8.63 -0.43
C LEU A 98 5.79 -8.30 -1.85
N ILE A 99 4.64 -8.83 -2.24
CA ILE A 99 4.10 -8.68 -3.59
C ILE A 99 2.96 -7.68 -3.54
N GLU A 100 3.12 -6.59 -4.30
CA GLU A 100 2.05 -5.64 -4.60
C GLU A 100 1.41 -6.04 -5.92
N CYS A 101 0.10 -6.23 -5.92
CA CYS A 101 -0.69 -6.56 -7.10
C CYS A 101 -1.20 -5.28 -7.76
N LYS A 102 -0.96 -5.12 -9.07
CA LYS A 102 -1.51 -4.02 -9.87
C LYS A 102 -2.29 -4.55 -11.07
N ASN A 103 -3.60 -4.39 -11.04
CA ASN A 103 -4.50 -4.78 -12.13
C ASN A 103 -4.82 -3.59 -13.06
N MET A 104 -3.79 -2.97 -13.63
CA MET A 104 -3.96 -1.77 -14.47
C MET A 104 -4.47 -2.13 -15.88
N PHE A 105 -5.03 -1.15 -16.59
CA PHE A 105 -5.39 -1.26 -18.01
C PHE A 105 -4.60 -0.24 -18.83
N GLY A 106 -4.44 -0.49 -20.13
CA GLY A 106 -3.66 0.35 -21.05
C GLY A 106 -2.19 -0.03 -21.09
N ASP A 107 -1.43 0.73 -21.86
CA ASP A 107 0.01 0.54 -22.00
C ASP A 107 0.72 1.26 -20.86
N ILE A 108 1.58 0.54 -20.14
CA ILE A 108 2.32 1.04 -19.00
C ILE A 108 3.80 1.13 -19.38
N GLU A 109 4.32 2.35 -19.40
CA GLU A 109 5.76 2.63 -19.53
C GLU A 109 6.33 2.96 -18.15
N VAL A 110 7.52 2.45 -17.85
CA VAL A 110 8.30 2.85 -16.67
C VAL A 110 9.59 3.50 -17.12
N ASN A 111 9.78 4.77 -16.73
CA ASN A 111 10.97 5.53 -17.09
C ASN A 111 12.15 5.22 -16.14
N SER A 112 13.32 5.82 -16.41
CA SER A 112 14.53 5.63 -15.59
C SER A 112 14.38 6.14 -14.15
N ALA A 113 13.53 7.13 -13.91
CA ALA A 113 13.23 7.63 -12.56
C ALA A 113 12.28 6.70 -11.76
N GLY A 114 11.69 5.69 -12.40
CA GLY A 114 10.70 4.80 -11.80
C GLY A 114 9.28 5.36 -11.77
N ASP A 115 9.00 6.38 -12.60
CA ASP A 115 7.65 6.87 -12.82
C ASP A 115 6.90 5.93 -13.74
N PHE A 116 5.64 5.67 -13.38
CA PHE A 116 4.73 4.85 -14.17
C PHE A 116 3.88 5.78 -15.02
N ILE A 117 3.88 5.56 -16.32
CA ILE A 117 3.14 6.35 -17.30
C ILE A 117 2.16 5.41 -17.99
N ARG A 118 0.88 5.72 -17.90
CA ARG A 118 -0.17 4.98 -18.59
C ARG A 118 -0.60 5.71 -19.86
N THR A 119 -0.71 4.96 -20.95
CA THR A 119 -1.35 5.39 -22.19
C THR A 119 -2.64 4.62 -22.38
N LEU A 120 -3.75 5.34 -22.53
CA LEU A 120 -5.06 4.80 -22.89
C LEU A 120 -5.39 5.24 -24.32
N GLU A 121 -5.87 4.32 -25.14
CA GLU A 121 -6.30 4.61 -26.51
C GLU A 121 -7.80 4.37 -26.64
N PHE A 122 -8.54 5.40 -27.06
CA PHE A 122 -9.97 5.34 -27.33
C PHE A 122 -10.26 6.12 -28.61
N ASP A 123 -10.93 5.50 -29.59
CA ASP A 123 -11.26 6.10 -30.89
C ASP A 123 -10.07 6.79 -31.59
N GLY A 124 -8.89 6.15 -31.54
CA GLY A 124 -7.65 6.66 -32.12
C GLY A 124 -7.01 7.83 -31.37
N LYS A 125 -7.63 8.32 -30.27
CA LYS A 125 -7.05 9.34 -29.39
C LYS A 125 -6.30 8.68 -28.25
N LYS A 126 -5.03 9.05 -28.09
CA LYS A 126 -4.18 8.60 -26.99
C LYS A 126 -4.21 9.61 -25.85
N LYS A 127 -4.56 9.15 -24.65
CA LYS A 127 -4.44 9.91 -23.41
C LYS A 127 -3.29 9.33 -22.59
N LYS A 128 -2.30 10.17 -22.25
CA LYS A 128 -1.19 9.81 -21.37
C LYS A 128 -1.36 10.44 -20.00
N GLU A 129 -1.08 9.68 -18.95
CA GLU A 129 -1.15 10.16 -17.57
C GLU A 129 -0.12 9.45 -16.68
N GLY A 130 0.39 10.18 -15.69
CA GLY A 130 1.29 9.60 -14.69
C GLY A 130 0.50 8.85 -13.61
N ILE A 131 1.09 7.78 -13.09
CA ILE A 131 0.54 6.96 -12.01
C ILE A 131 1.51 7.03 -10.82
N TYR A 132 0.96 7.09 -9.61
CA TYR A 132 1.75 7.00 -8.40
C TYR A 132 2.55 5.69 -8.39
N SER A 133 3.88 5.80 -8.27
CA SER A 133 4.81 4.69 -8.41
C SER A 133 4.50 3.55 -7.41
N PRO A 134 4.05 2.37 -7.88
CA PRO A 134 3.86 1.18 -7.06
C PRO A 134 5.14 0.76 -6.34
N ILE A 135 6.30 1.04 -6.93
CA ILE A 135 7.61 0.76 -6.32
C ILE A 135 7.81 1.62 -5.07
N THR A 136 7.51 2.92 -5.17
CA THR A 136 7.60 3.80 -4.02
C THR A 136 6.60 3.41 -2.94
N GLN A 137 5.41 2.95 -3.33
CA GLN A 137 4.42 2.37 -2.41
C GLN A 137 4.98 1.15 -1.68
N ASN A 138 5.41 0.12 -2.42
CA ASN A 138 5.86 -1.14 -1.83
C ASN A 138 7.14 -0.95 -0.99
N LYS A 139 8.05 -0.04 -1.39
CA LYS A 139 9.21 0.34 -0.57
C LYS A 139 8.78 0.91 0.78
N ARG A 140 7.72 1.72 0.85
CA ARG A 140 7.19 2.23 2.13
C ARG A 140 6.65 1.11 3.00
N HIS A 141 5.92 0.16 2.41
CA HIS A 141 5.40 -1.00 3.13
C HIS A 141 6.53 -1.86 3.70
N LEU A 142 7.59 -2.09 2.92
CA LEU A 142 8.76 -2.84 3.33
C LEU A 142 9.52 -2.17 4.49
N GLU A 143 9.73 -0.85 4.43
CA GLU A 143 10.35 -0.10 5.55
C GLU A 143 9.50 -0.14 6.82
N LEU A 144 8.17 -0.04 6.70
CA LEU A 144 7.27 -0.18 7.84
C LEU A 144 7.38 -1.56 8.48
N LEU A 145 7.39 -2.62 7.65
CA LEU A 145 7.60 -3.99 8.12
C LEU A 145 8.94 -4.15 8.83
N LYS A 146 10.01 -3.57 8.26
CA LYS A 146 11.35 -3.57 8.85
C LYS A 146 11.34 -2.92 10.24
N ALA A 147 10.71 -1.75 10.39
CA ALA A 147 10.61 -1.03 11.66
C ALA A 147 9.85 -1.85 12.71
N ILE A 148 8.67 -2.37 12.38
CA ILE A 148 7.87 -3.23 13.27
C ILE A 148 8.69 -4.43 13.75
N ARG A 149 9.37 -5.11 12.82
CA ARG A 149 10.13 -6.31 13.13
C ARG A 149 11.36 -6.01 13.97
N ARG A 150 12.12 -4.97 13.63
CA ARG A 150 13.28 -4.50 14.40
C ARG A 150 12.91 -4.28 15.87
N ASP A 151 11.83 -3.55 16.12
CA ASP A 151 11.43 -3.16 17.47
C ASP A 151 10.79 -4.30 18.26
N SER A 152 10.24 -5.30 17.56
CA SER A 152 9.78 -6.55 18.19
C SER A 152 10.92 -7.42 18.72
N ILE A 153 12.17 -7.19 18.29
CA ILE A 153 13.33 -8.00 18.69
C ILE A 153 14.01 -7.38 19.92
N SER A 154 13.83 -8.02 21.08
CA SER A 154 14.43 -7.56 22.34
C SER A 154 15.96 -7.67 22.35
N ASN A 155 16.50 -8.80 21.86
CA ASN A 155 17.93 -9.07 21.86
C ASN A 155 18.68 -8.19 20.83
N ALA A 156 19.61 -7.36 21.32
CA ALA A 156 20.34 -6.39 20.51
C ALA A 156 21.20 -7.03 19.39
N ILE A 157 21.81 -8.19 19.63
CA ILE A 157 22.63 -8.89 18.64
C ILE A 157 21.75 -9.43 17.52
N ILE A 158 20.62 -10.05 17.86
CA ILE A 158 19.65 -10.56 16.89
C ILE A 158 19.05 -9.40 16.09
N ARG A 159 18.75 -8.27 16.74
CA ARG A 159 18.23 -7.07 16.07
C ARG A 159 19.23 -6.50 15.07
N LEU A 160 20.51 -6.38 15.44
CA LEU A 160 21.57 -5.93 14.54
C LEU A 160 21.75 -6.88 13.34
N ALA A 161 21.72 -8.20 13.59
CA ALA A 161 21.78 -9.19 12.53
C ALA A 161 20.57 -9.08 11.59
N PHE A 162 19.36 -8.94 12.13
CA PHE A 162 18.13 -8.74 11.36
C PHE A 162 18.24 -7.51 10.45
N GLU A 163 18.67 -6.37 10.97
CA GLU A 163 18.82 -5.15 10.17
C GLU A 163 19.82 -5.32 9.04
N ARG A 164 20.97 -5.94 9.32
CA ARG A 164 22.06 -6.15 8.37
C ARG A 164 21.64 -7.07 7.21
N PHE A 165 20.89 -8.12 7.51
CA PHE A 165 20.49 -9.13 6.52
C PHE A 165 19.06 -8.93 6.00
N PHE A 166 18.39 -7.84 6.36
CA PHE A 166 16.99 -7.61 5.98
C PHE A 166 16.81 -7.64 4.46
N ASP A 167 17.60 -6.84 3.74
CA ASP A 167 17.46 -6.74 2.28
C ASP A 167 17.86 -8.05 1.56
N ASP A 168 18.63 -8.92 2.21
CA ASP A 168 18.97 -10.26 1.70
C ASP A 168 17.82 -11.26 1.88
N ASN A 169 17.00 -11.08 2.91
CA ASN A 169 15.90 -11.99 3.26
C ASN A 169 14.54 -11.54 2.71
N TYR A 170 14.32 -10.23 2.57
CA TYR A 170 13.04 -9.65 2.15
C TYR A 170 13.16 -9.02 0.76
N LYS A 171 12.27 -9.42 -0.16
CA LYS A 171 12.26 -8.90 -1.54
C LYS A 171 10.90 -8.30 -1.85
N SER A 172 10.89 -7.07 -2.36
CA SER A 172 9.68 -6.39 -2.84
C SER A 172 9.52 -6.64 -4.34
N ILE A 173 8.30 -6.96 -4.79
CA ILE A 173 7.96 -7.17 -6.20
C ILE A 173 6.63 -6.49 -6.50
N ILE A 174 6.52 -5.89 -7.68
CA ILE A 174 5.27 -5.42 -8.28
C ILE A 174 4.85 -6.42 -9.34
N VAL A 175 3.63 -6.96 -9.22
CA VAL A 175 3.07 -7.89 -10.20
C VAL A 175 1.95 -7.21 -10.97
N MET A 176 2.15 -7.11 -12.28
CA MET A 176 1.13 -6.67 -13.22
C MET A 176 0.15 -7.81 -13.50
N ALA A 177 -0.97 -7.81 -12.77
CA ALA A 177 -1.92 -8.92 -12.72
C ALA A 177 -2.87 -8.98 -13.92
N ASN A 178 -3.03 -7.89 -14.67
CA ASN A 178 -3.86 -7.87 -15.86
C ASN A 178 -3.06 -8.38 -17.07
N PRO A 179 -3.40 -9.55 -17.65
CA PRO A 179 -2.67 -10.10 -18.79
C PRO A 179 -2.78 -9.26 -20.07
N ARG A 180 -3.76 -8.34 -20.13
CA ARG A 180 -3.95 -7.41 -21.26
C ARG A 180 -3.08 -6.15 -21.15
N THR A 181 -2.38 -5.95 -20.04
CA THR A 181 -1.48 -4.80 -19.89
C THR A 181 -0.25 -5.01 -20.75
N VAL A 182 0.04 -4.04 -21.61
CA VAL A 182 1.35 -3.95 -22.26
C VAL A 182 2.28 -3.24 -21.27
N LEU A 183 3.35 -3.91 -20.87
CA LEU A 183 4.34 -3.37 -19.94
C LEU A 183 5.66 -3.13 -20.68
N ASP A 184 6.08 -1.87 -20.75
CA ASP A 184 7.39 -1.45 -21.25
C ASP A 184 8.27 -0.94 -20.09
N VAL A 185 9.29 -1.72 -19.76
CA VAL A 185 10.31 -1.41 -18.74
C VAL A 185 11.69 -1.25 -19.36
N SER A 186 11.78 -1.06 -20.69
CA SER A 186 13.05 -0.98 -21.42
C SER A 186 13.91 0.21 -20.98
N LYS A 187 13.28 1.32 -20.59
CA LYS A 187 13.93 2.55 -20.11
C LYS A 187 14.19 2.56 -18.60
N ALA A 188 13.67 1.59 -17.86
CA ALA A 188 13.81 1.54 -16.42
C ALA A 188 15.22 1.07 -16.02
N ASP A 189 15.78 1.65 -14.96
CA ASP A 189 17.04 1.20 -14.39
C ASP A 189 16.93 -0.26 -13.93
N LYS A 190 18.03 -1.00 -13.98
CA LYS A 190 18.04 -2.44 -13.66
C LYS A 190 17.39 -2.77 -12.32
N GLY A 191 17.70 -2.00 -11.26
CA GLY A 191 17.13 -2.21 -9.94
C GLY A 191 15.61 -1.99 -9.86
N ILE A 192 15.05 -1.13 -10.73
CA ILE A 192 13.61 -0.89 -10.86
C ILE A 192 12.97 -2.00 -11.69
N ARG A 193 13.56 -2.28 -12.85
CA ARG A 193 13.08 -3.31 -13.79
C ARG A 193 12.99 -4.68 -13.14
N ASP A 194 14.00 -5.07 -12.36
CA ASP A 194 14.05 -6.39 -11.71
C ASP A 194 12.95 -6.55 -10.63
N GLN A 195 12.26 -5.46 -10.23
CA GLN A 195 11.15 -5.50 -9.28
C GLN A 195 9.77 -5.54 -9.95
N ILE A 196 9.66 -5.37 -11.27
CA ILE A 196 8.38 -5.33 -11.97
C ILE A 196 8.28 -6.54 -12.89
N ILE A 197 7.24 -7.35 -12.69
CA ILE A 197 7.00 -8.52 -13.52
C ILE A 197 5.54 -8.60 -13.94
N ARG A 198 5.29 -9.35 -15.01
CA ARG A 198 3.93 -9.78 -15.36
C ARG A 198 3.52 -11.00 -14.53
N ASN A 199 2.21 -11.19 -14.36
CA ASN A 199 1.65 -12.29 -13.58
C ASN A 199 2.23 -13.67 -13.95
N ASP A 200 2.31 -13.96 -15.25
CA ASP A 200 2.79 -15.23 -15.81
C ASP A 200 4.28 -15.51 -15.52
N GLN A 201 5.03 -14.50 -15.07
CA GLN A 201 6.44 -14.62 -14.73
C GLN A 201 6.68 -14.83 -13.22
N LEU A 202 5.64 -14.71 -12.38
CA LEU A 202 5.76 -14.69 -10.92
C LEU A 202 6.44 -15.92 -10.36
N VAL A 203 5.98 -17.12 -10.75
CA VAL A 203 6.54 -18.37 -10.23
C VAL A 203 8.00 -18.55 -10.65
N ALA A 204 8.32 -18.24 -11.91
CA ALA A 204 9.69 -18.32 -12.42
C ALA A 204 10.62 -17.36 -11.67
N TYR A 205 10.17 -16.13 -11.43
CA TYR A 205 10.91 -15.12 -10.67
C TYR A 205 11.20 -15.58 -9.23
N ILE A 206 10.18 -16.07 -8.50
CA ILE A 206 10.34 -16.56 -7.12
C ILE A 206 11.35 -17.72 -7.08
N LYS A 207 11.25 -18.67 -8.02
CA LYS A 207 12.21 -19.80 -8.15
C LYS A 207 13.63 -19.29 -8.35
N GLU A 208 13.82 -18.40 -9.32
CA GLU A 208 15.13 -17.86 -9.68
C GLU A 208 15.77 -17.11 -8.50
N MET A 209 15.02 -16.24 -7.83
CA MET A 209 15.50 -15.48 -6.66
C MET A 209 15.85 -16.40 -5.49
N THR A 210 15.03 -17.42 -5.25
CA THR A 210 15.28 -18.43 -4.21
C THR A 210 16.56 -19.23 -4.50
N VAL A 211 16.80 -19.61 -5.76
CA VAL A 211 18.02 -20.32 -6.17
C VAL A 211 19.25 -19.43 -6.05
N LYS A 212 19.17 -18.17 -6.49
CA LYS A 212 20.27 -17.19 -6.39
C LYS A 212 20.61 -16.78 -4.96
N SER A 213 19.67 -16.94 -4.02
CA SER A 213 19.90 -16.60 -2.62
C SER A 213 20.93 -17.51 -1.95
N LYS A 214 21.91 -16.87 -1.31
CA LYS A 214 22.94 -17.51 -0.48
C LYS A 214 22.43 -17.87 0.93
N ASN A 215 21.20 -17.50 1.27
CA ASN A 215 20.61 -17.79 2.57
C ASN A 215 20.44 -19.30 2.76
N GLU A 216 20.64 -19.76 3.99
CA GLU A 216 20.32 -21.12 4.37
C GLU A 216 18.81 -21.37 4.27
N ALA A 217 18.45 -22.58 3.85
CA ALA A 217 17.05 -22.96 3.78
C ALA A 217 16.49 -23.16 5.21
N SER A 218 15.47 -22.38 5.55
CA SER A 218 14.65 -22.52 6.74
C SER A 218 13.90 -23.86 6.73
N SER A 219 13.71 -24.43 7.91
CA SER A 219 12.79 -25.54 8.10
C SER A 219 11.35 -25.06 8.01
N ASP A 220 10.42 -25.99 7.81
CA ASP A 220 8.99 -25.67 7.77
C ASP A 220 8.55 -25.03 9.09
N LYS A 221 9.07 -25.51 10.24
CA LYS A 221 8.79 -24.92 11.56
C LYS A 221 9.09 -23.42 11.59
N ILE A 222 10.26 -23.02 11.11
CA ILE A 222 10.67 -21.61 11.07
C ILE A 222 9.78 -20.82 10.11
N MET A 223 9.38 -21.40 8.97
CA MET A 223 8.46 -20.75 8.03
C MET A 223 7.11 -20.48 8.70
N TYR A 224 6.53 -21.47 9.40
CA TYR A 224 5.27 -21.31 10.12
C TYR A 224 5.36 -20.29 11.25
N GLU A 225 6.44 -20.29 12.04
CA GLU A 225 6.66 -19.26 13.08
C GLU A 225 6.78 -17.85 12.48
N GLN A 226 7.38 -17.71 11.29
CA GLN A 226 7.42 -16.44 10.58
C GLN A 226 6.04 -16.01 10.09
N ALA A 227 5.29 -16.92 9.47
CA ALA A 227 3.95 -16.66 8.98
C ALA A 227 3.00 -16.27 10.12
N GLU A 228 3.01 -17.02 11.23
CA GLU A 228 2.23 -16.72 12.43
C GLU A 228 2.54 -15.33 12.96
N ARG A 229 3.83 -14.98 13.04
CA ARG A 229 4.24 -13.66 13.49
C ARG A 229 3.66 -12.55 12.60
N PHE A 230 3.69 -12.71 11.27
CA PHE A 230 3.10 -11.71 10.36
C PHE A 230 1.58 -11.65 10.47
N ALA A 231 0.91 -12.80 10.60
CA ALA A 231 -0.53 -12.85 10.83
C ALA A 231 -0.92 -12.11 12.12
N ASN A 232 -0.16 -12.25 13.19
CA ASN A 232 -0.39 -11.56 14.46
C ASN A 232 -0.12 -10.04 14.41
N LEU A 233 0.57 -9.54 13.37
CA LEU A 233 0.73 -8.10 13.14
C LEU A 233 -0.47 -7.47 12.42
N HIS A 234 -1.35 -8.29 11.82
CA HIS A 234 -2.52 -7.81 11.10
C HIS A 234 -3.48 -7.12 12.08
N LYS A 235 -3.82 -5.86 11.77
CA LYS A 235 -4.84 -5.08 12.47
C LYS A 235 -5.98 -4.79 11.50
N PRO A 236 -7.13 -5.51 11.62
CA PRO A 236 -8.26 -5.30 10.73
C PRO A 236 -8.67 -3.83 10.71
N LEU A 237 -8.84 -3.26 9.52
CA LEU A 237 -9.36 -1.92 9.34
C LEU A 237 -10.88 -2.02 9.15
N TYR A 238 -11.64 -1.69 10.19
CA TYR A 238 -13.06 -1.42 9.99
C TYR A 238 -13.20 -0.11 9.21
N ARG A 239 -13.53 -0.21 7.93
CA ARG A 239 -13.87 0.94 7.09
C ARG A 239 -15.36 0.89 6.81
N ASP A 240 -16.07 1.91 7.25
CA ASP A 240 -17.44 2.12 6.80
C ASP A 240 -17.41 2.69 5.38
N TYR A 241 -17.50 1.81 4.40
CA TYR A 241 -17.52 2.18 2.97
C TYR A 241 -18.84 2.82 2.54
N THR A 242 -19.86 2.76 3.40
CA THR A 242 -21.22 3.20 3.08
C THR A 242 -21.42 4.68 3.39
N SER A 243 -20.60 5.28 4.26
CA SER A 243 -20.77 6.67 4.70
C SER A 243 -20.77 7.66 3.55
N LYS A 244 -20.02 7.40 2.47
CA LYS A 244 -20.01 8.26 1.26
C LYS A 244 -21.30 8.21 0.43
N TYR A 245 -22.15 7.20 0.62
CA TYR A 245 -23.42 7.04 -0.10
C TYR A 245 -24.64 7.27 0.79
N LEU A 246 -24.48 7.23 2.12
CA LEU A 246 -25.56 7.46 3.09
C LEU A 246 -25.92 8.95 3.25
N ILE A 247 -25.11 9.86 2.73
CA ILE A 247 -25.45 11.29 2.61
C ILE A 247 -26.43 11.45 1.43
N GLY A 248 -27.71 11.11 1.63
CA GLY A 248 -28.70 11.23 0.55
C GLY A 248 -30.13 10.78 0.84
N THR A 249 -30.40 10.12 1.96
CA THR A 249 -31.77 9.69 2.28
C THR A 249 -32.49 10.73 3.14
N GLY A 250 -32.97 11.80 2.49
CA GLY A 250 -34.15 12.59 2.90
C GLY A 250 -34.02 13.63 4.02
N HIS A 251 -33.73 14.89 3.65
CA HIS A 251 -34.58 16.07 3.87
C HIS A 251 -33.90 17.34 3.33
N GLU A 252 -34.71 18.14 2.62
CA GLU A 252 -34.56 19.56 2.26
C GLU A 252 -33.18 20.13 1.88
N SER A 253 -33.09 20.44 0.58
CA SER A 253 -32.46 21.61 -0.03
C SER A 253 -31.73 22.58 0.93
N THR A 254 -30.46 22.30 1.17
CA THR A 254 -29.43 23.35 1.15
C THR A 254 -28.51 23.05 -0.01
N ARG A 255 -28.53 23.99 -0.97
CA ARG A 255 -27.72 24.06 -2.18
C ARG A 255 -26.39 23.33 -2.01
N VAL A 256 -26.19 22.30 -2.83
CA VAL A 256 -24.85 21.84 -3.20
C VAL A 256 -24.11 23.08 -3.68
N PRO A 257 -22.99 23.52 -3.08
CA PRO A 257 -22.09 24.38 -3.81
C PRO A 257 -21.60 23.55 -4.99
N GLU A 258 -22.05 23.93 -6.18
CA GLU A 258 -21.35 23.63 -7.42
C GLU A 258 -19.85 23.83 -7.19
N THR A 259 -19.06 22.92 -7.77
CA THR A 259 -17.61 22.78 -7.67
C THR A 259 -17.11 21.88 -6.54
N ILE A 260 -16.95 20.58 -6.86
CA ILE A 260 -15.70 19.91 -6.47
C ILE A 260 -14.61 20.62 -7.29
N LYS A 261 -14.15 21.77 -6.80
CA LYS A 261 -12.79 22.21 -7.12
C LYS A 261 -11.87 21.08 -6.63
N LYS A 262 -10.82 20.80 -7.40
CA LYS A 262 -9.61 20.12 -6.88
C LYS A 262 -9.33 20.60 -5.45
N PRO A 263 -8.80 19.77 -4.55
CA PRO A 263 -8.38 20.25 -3.23
C PRO A 263 -7.60 21.52 -3.48
N ASP A 264 -8.14 22.63 -2.99
CA ASP A 264 -7.71 23.95 -3.41
C ASP A 264 -6.18 23.98 -3.27
N GLU A 265 -5.48 24.53 -4.25
CA GLU A 265 -4.10 25.03 -4.06
C GLU A 265 -4.17 26.24 -3.12
N SER A 266 -4.85 26.09 -1.99
CA SER A 266 -4.88 27.06 -0.92
C SER A 266 -3.45 27.29 -0.49
N GLN A 267 -3.15 28.55 -0.19
CA GLN A 267 -1.84 28.94 0.30
C GLN A 267 -1.42 28.03 1.46
N LEU A 268 -2.35 27.67 2.36
CA LEU A 268 -2.12 26.72 3.44
C LEU A 268 -1.66 25.33 2.98
N PHE A 269 -2.32 24.73 1.99
CA PHE A 269 -1.93 23.43 1.47
C PHE A 269 -0.51 23.45 0.89
N ASN A 270 -0.20 24.52 0.14
CA ASN A 270 1.13 24.71 -0.43
C ASN A 270 2.20 24.96 0.64
N ASP A 271 1.91 25.80 1.64
CA ASP A 271 2.82 26.10 2.75
C ASP A 271 3.13 24.84 3.57
N LEU A 272 2.12 24.03 3.91
CA LEU A 272 2.32 22.76 4.62
C LEU A 272 3.10 21.74 3.78
N LYS A 273 2.83 21.68 2.47
CA LYS A 273 3.54 20.78 1.55
C LYS A 273 5.00 21.20 1.36
N GLU A 274 5.27 22.50 1.27
CA GLU A 274 6.61 23.08 1.17
C GLU A 274 7.39 22.86 2.47
N TYR A 275 6.79 23.18 3.63
CA TYR A 275 7.39 22.89 4.93
C TYR A 275 7.76 21.42 5.07
N ARG A 276 6.84 20.51 4.72
CA ARG A 276 7.09 19.07 4.72
C ARG A 276 8.29 18.69 3.86
N LEU A 277 8.42 19.27 2.67
CA LEU A 277 9.52 19.00 1.75
C LEU A 277 10.85 19.52 2.32
N VAL A 278 10.88 20.77 2.79
CA VAL A 278 12.08 21.39 3.37
C VAL A 278 12.56 20.60 4.58
N LYS A 279 11.66 20.33 5.53
CA LYS A 279 11.99 19.58 6.75
C LYS A 279 12.52 18.18 6.47
N SER A 280 11.94 17.50 5.47
CA SER A 280 12.41 16.17 5.06
C SER A 280 13.82 16.19 4.49
N ARG A 281 14.17 17.25 3.73
CA ARG A 281 15.52 17.43 3.20
C ARG A 281 16.53 17.75 4.31
N GLU A 282 16.15 18.62 5.26
CA GLU A 282 16.98 18.94 6.44
C GLU A 282 17.33 17.70 7.24
N GLU A 283 16.37 16.79 7.40
CA GLU A 283 16.54 15.58 8.22
C GLU A 283 17.03 14.36 7.44
N GLY A 284 17.23 14.49 6.12
CA GLY A 284 17.63 13.37 5.26
C GLY A 284 16.59 12.24 5.19
N VAL A 285 15.32 12.53 5.49
CA VAL A 285 14.20 11.58 5.45
C VAL A 285 13.25 11.90 4.29
N LYS A 286 12.37 10.95 3.93
CA LYS A 286 11.35 11.23 2.91
C LYS A 286 10.22 12.09 3.49
N ALA A 287 9.64 12.98 2.67
CA ALA A 287 8.58 13.91 3.05
C ALA A 287 7.45 13.31 3.92
N TYR A 288 6.99 12.11 3.60
CA TYR A 288 5.89 11.47 4.33
C TYR A 288 6.27 11.04 5.77
N PHE A 289 7.55 10.95 6.12
CA PHE A 289 7.99 10.67 7.50
C PHE A 289 7.75 11.87 8.43
N ILE A 290 7.77 13.10 7.89
CA ILE A 290 7.37 14.30 8.63
C ILE A 290 5.87 14.19 8.91
N PHE A 291 5.04 14.16 7.85
CA PHE A 291 3.62 13.76 7.91
C PHE A 291 3.08 13.31 6.53
N ASN A 292 2.15 12.36 6.51
CA ASN A 292 1.57 11.82 5.28
C ASN A 292 0.41 12.68 4.73
N ASN A 293 -0.17 12.32 3.59
CA ASN A 293 -1.24 13.14 2.98
C ASN A 293 -2.52 13.16 3.81
N SER A 294 -2.91 12.03 4.42
CA SER A 294 -4.07 11.99 5.32
C SER A 294 -3.89 12.93 6.52
N GLN A 295 -2.66 13.03 7.03
CA GLN A 295 -2.32 13.93 8.13
C GLN A 295 -2.32 15.40 7.69
N LEU A 296 -1.86 15.70 6.48
CA LEU A 296 -1.93 17.02 5.88
C LEU A 296 -3.40 17.45 5.74
N ASP A 297 -4.24 16.58 5.19
CA ASP A 297 -5.67 16.84 5.02
C ASP A 297 -6.37 17.06 6.38
N GLU A 298 -6.00 16.28 7.41
CA GLU A 298 -6.55 16.42 8.75
C GLU A 298 -6.08 17.71 9.46
N LEU A 299 -4.83 18.16 9.24
CA LEU A 299 -4.36 19.46 9.74
C LEU A 299 -5.16 20.62 9.16
N ILE A 300 -5.45 20.58 7.86
CA ILE A 300 -6.25 21.59 7.17
C ILE A 300 -7.69 21.54 7.64
N LEU A 301 -8.24 20.35 7.86
CA LEU A 301 -9.62 20.18 8.30
C LEU A 301 -9.81 20.66 9.75
N ARG A 302 -8.88 20.33 10.66
CA ARG A 302 -9.02 20.63 12.10
C ARG A 302 -8.46 21.99 12.51
N MET A 303 -7.49 22.53 11.78
CA MET A 303 -6.85 23.82 12.08
C MET A 303 -6.41 23.99 13.55
N PRO A 304 -5.61 23.07 14.13
CA PRO A 304 -5.21 23.17 15.53
C PRO A 304 -4.47 24.49 15.82
N ASP A 305 -4.72 25.09 16.98
CA ASP A 305 -4.08 26.30 17.52
C ASP A 305 -3.12 26.04 18.67
N SER A 306 -3.05 24.81 19.18
CA SER A 306 -2.21 24.48 20.31
C SER A 306 -1.51 23.14 20.09
N LEU A 307 -0.42 22.92 20.82
CA LEU A 307 0.26 21.63 20.82
C LEU A 307 -0.67 20.50 21.29
N GLU A 308 -1.58 20.79 22.22
CA GLU A 308 -2.55 19.81 22.70
C GLU A 308 -3.58 19.46 21.62
N SER A 309 -4.16 20.46 20.91
CA SER A 309 -5.08 20.19 19.80
C SER A 309 -4.38 19.57 18.58
N LEU A 310 -3.08 19.83 18.39
CA LEU A 310 -2.28 19.14 17.38
C LEU A 310 -2.08 17.66 17.72
N LYS A 311 -1.92 17.31 19.00
CA LYS A 311 -1.78 15.90 19.43
C LYS A 311 -3.03 15.06 19.19
N GLU A 312 -4.20 15.70 19.07
CA GLU A 312 -5.46 15.04 18.73
C GLU A 312 -5.60 14.73 17.23
N VAL A 313 -4.72 15.29 16.37
CA VAL A 313 -4.65 14.96 14.95
C VAL A 313 -4.01 13.58 14.79
N SER A 314 -4.65 12.69 14.02
CA SER A 314 -4.20 11.30 13.92
C SER A 314 -2.74 11.20 13.45
N GLY A 315 -1.90 10.60 14.29
CA GLY A 315 -0.47 10.41 14.03
C GLY A 315 0.43 11.65 14.25
N PHE A 316 -0.06 12.68 14.95
CA PHE A 316 0.76 13.72 15.58
C PHE A 316 0.96 13.44 17.09
N GLY A 317 1.46 12.25 17.45
CA GLY A 317 1.81 11.94 18.85
C GLY A 317 2.91 12.83 19.43
N GLU A 318 3.26 12.65 20.70
CA GLU A 318 4.19 13.53 21.43
C GLU A 318 5.50 13.83 20.70
N VAL A 319 6.10 12.82 20.06
CA VAL A 319 7.37 12.97 19.33
C VAL A 319 7.22 13.93 18.15
N LYS A 320 6.19 13.76 17.32
CA LYS A 320 5.97 14.60 16.12
C LYS A 320 5.43 15.97 16.48
N ALA A 321 4.52 16.05 17.45
CA ALA A 321 4.03 17.32 17.97
C ALA A 321 5.17 18.12 18.60
N GLY A 322 6.04 17.50 19.40
CA GLY A 322 7.19 18.16 19.99
C GLY A 322 8.22 18.63 18.96
N LYS A 323 8.44 17.85 17.89
CA LYS A 323 9.47 18.15 16.88
C LYS A 323 9.04 19.13 15.80
N TYR A 324 7.77 19.07 15.37
CA TYR A 324 7.26 19.84 14.22
C TYR A 324 6.12 20.79 14.58
N GLY A 325 5.58 20.70 15.80
CA GLY A 325 4.33 21.38 16.14
C GLY A 325 4.42 22.89 16.14
N SER A 326 5.52 23.48 16.62
CA SER A 326 5.69 24.94 16.60
C SER A 326 5.61 25.51 15.18
N ASP A 327 6.29 24.88 14.23
CA ASP A 327 6.35 25.33 12.83
C ASP A 327 5.00 25.12 12.13
N ILE A 328 4.36 23.99 12.37
CA ILE A 328 3.04 23.67 11.80
C ILE A 328 1.97 24.64 12.32
N LEU A 329 1.93 24.90 13.63
CA LEU A 329 1.00 25.86 14.23
C LEU A 329 1.24 27.28 13.71
N ALA A 330 2.50 27.67 13.48
CA ALA A 330 2.82 28.94 12.86
C ALA A 330 2.26 29.05 11.42
N ILE A 331 2.41 28.00 10.60
CA ILE A 331 1.86 27.95 9.23
C ILE A 331 0.32 28.01 9.25
N LEU A 332 -0.32 27.24 10.14
CA LEU A 332 -1.77 27.24 10.30
C LEU A 332 -2.30 28.62 10.73
N SER A 333 -1.63 29.27 11.68
CA SER A 333 -2.02 30.59 12.19
C SER A 333 -1.98 31.69 11.12
N ARG A 334 -0.99 31.66 10.22
CA ARG A 334 -0.82 32.64 9.13
C ARG A 334 -1.89 32.51 8.05
N ASN A 335 -2.53 31.35 7.98
CA ASN A 335 -3.56 31.02 6.99
C ASN A 335 -4.96 30.95 7.62
N ARG A 336 -5.14 31.36 8.89
CA ARG A 336 -6.46 31.62 9.49
C ARG A 336 -6.98 32.93 8.89
N SER A 337 -7.96 32.85 7.99
CA SER A 337 -8.72 34.01 7.49
C SER A 337 -10.04 34.10 8.22
#